data_AF-A0AA36I0Y2-F1
#
_entry.id   AF-A0AA36I0Y2-F1
#
_cell.length_a   1.000
_cell.length_b   1.000
_cell.length_c   1.000
_cell.angle_alpha   90.00
_cell.angle_beta   90.00
_cell.angle_gamma   90.00
#
_symmetry.space_group_name_H-M   'P 1'
#
loop_
_entity.id
_entity.type
_entity.pdbx_description
1 polymer ?
#
loop_
_entity_poly.entity_id
_entity_poly.type
_entity_poly.pdbx_seq_one_letter_code
_entity_poly.pdbx_strand_id
1 'polypeptide(L)'
;MCAIARLPARIVMATTGALHTLARCTVQPTKLMCHDPMTMTDSCHPMSTGCPVTCAAGEQVCHVPATCDTCSGYSYCSSYSCPVYCSNDEVMCHDSTTMTDSCHPKSAGCPVTCPAGDHVCHSPPSCETCDGYNWCASYPCPVYCAADEIVCHDPMTMTDTCHPMSSGCPV
;
A
#
# COMPACT_ATOMS: atom_id res chain seq x y z
N MET A 1 39.68 -24.97 17.12
CA MET A 1 39.49 -26.44 17.05
C MET A 1 38.95 -26.91 18.39
N CYS A 2 37.66 -27.26 18.47
CA CYS A 2 37.02 -28.06 19.52
C CYS A 2 35.50 -27.93 19.32
N ALA A 3 34.64 -28.91 19.51
CA ALA A 3 34.68 -30.36 19.37
C ALA A 3 33.18 -30.74 19.35
N ILE A 4 32.79 -31.64 18.46
CA ILE A 4 31.40 -32.09 18.34
C ILE A 4 31.11 -33.01 19.53
N ALA A 5 30.28 -32.56 20.47
CA ALA A 5 29.75 -33.39 21.54
C ALA A 5 28.34 -33.86 21.17
N ARG A 6 28.20 -35.15 20.84
CA ARG A 6 26.92 -35.86 20.80
C ARG A 6 26.55 -36.27 22.23
N LEU A 7 25.32 -35.98 22.66
CA LEU A 7 24.67 -36.60 23.82
C LEU A 7 23.44 -37.40 23.35
N PRO A 8 23.08 -38.49 24.06
CA PRO A 8 22.21 -39.54 23.55
C PRO A 8 20.72 -39.27 23.78
N ALA A 9 19.93 -40.05 23.04
CA ALA A 9 18.49 -39.92 22.90
C ALA A 9 17.66 -40.35 24.13
N ARG A 10 16.48 -39.72 24.18
CA ARG A 10 15.22 -40.07 24.89
C ARG A 10 15.02 -39.42 26.26
N ILE A 11 14.05 -38.50 26.30
CA ILE A 11 12.78 -38.60 27.04
C ILE A 11 11.94 -37.33 26.75
N VAL A 12 10.66 -37.55 26.44
CA VAL A 12 9.50 -36.64 26.61
C VAL A 12 9.12 -35.64 25.50
N MET A 13 8.04 -36.04 24.83
CA MET A 13 6.82 -35.27 24.48
C MET A 13 6.90 -34.18 23.38
N ALA A 14 6.20 -34.49 22.28
CA ALA A 14 5.30 -33.61 21.54
C ALA A 14 5.54 -32.09 21.65
N THR A 15 6.67 -31.60 21.15
CA THR A 15 6.99 -30.15 21.12
C THR A 15 7.61 -29.69 19.80
N THR A 16 7.68 -30.58 18.80
CA THR A 16 8.36 -30.33 17.52
C THR A 16 7.65 -29.35 16.59
N GLY A 17 6.36 -29.07 16.80
CA GLY A 17 5.61 -28.06 16.03
C GLY A 17 5.97 -26.62 16.44
N ALA A 18 5.88 -26.31 17.74
CA ALA A 18 6.10 -24.97 18.26
C ALA A 18 7.55 -24.47 18.07
N LEU A 19 8.54 -25.34 18.28
CA LEU A 19 9.95 -24.97 18.09
C LEU A 19 10.31 -24.65 16.62
N HIS A 20 9.67 -25.31 15.66
CA HIS A 20 9.87 -25.04 14.23
C HIS A 20 9.21 -23.73 13.78
N THR A 21 8.05 -23.38 14.35
CA THR A 21 7.38 -22.11 14.04
C THR A 21 8.14 -20.92 14.63
N LEU A 22 8.61 -21.02 15.88
CA LEU A 22 9.42 -19.98 16.52
C LEU A 22 10.71 -19.67 15.73
N ALA A 23 11.40 -20.71 15.27
CA ALA A 23 12.63 -20.60 14.47
C ALA A 23 12.39 -20.02 13.07
N ARG A 24 11.14 -20.00 12.55
CA ARG A 24 10.82 -19.42 11.24
C ARG A 24 10.36 -17.97 11.32
N CYS A 25 9.63 -17.60 12.37
CA CYS A 25 9.25 -16.20 12.61
C CYS A 25 10.49 -15.34 12.91
N THR A 26 11.44 -15.85 13.71
CA THR A 26 12.64 -15.11 14.13
C THR A 26 13.68 -14.88 13.02
N VAL A 27 13.59 -15.62 11.90
CA VAL A 27 14.53 -15.51 10.78
C VAL A 27 14.05 -14.51 9.73
N GLN A 28 12.81 -14.00 9.83
CA GLN A 28 12.24 -13.05 8.87
C GLN A 28 11.81 -11.76 9.59
N PRO A 29 12.49 -10.62 9.37
CA PRO A 29 12.20 -9.37 10.08
C PRO A 29 10.82 -8.79 9.76
N THR A 30 10.13 -9.31 8.73
CA THR A 30 8.81 -8.86 8.29
C THR A 30 7.66 -9.75 8.75
N LYS A 31 7.90 -10.67 9.70
CA LYS A 31 6.88 -11.57 10.24
C LYS A 31 6.71 -11.41 11.74
N LEU A 32 5.47 -11.48 12.19
CA LEU A 32 5.12 -11.50 13.60
C LEU A 32 4.53 -12.85 13.98
N MET A 33 4.73 -13.22 15.25
CA MET A 33 4.22 -14.45 15.82
C MET A 33 2.82 -14.19 16.37
N CYS A 34 1.88 -15.02 15.94
CA CYS A 34 0.47 -14.97 16.31
C CYS A 34 0.13 -16.17 17.16
N HIS A 35 -0.48 -15.93 18.31
CA HIS A 35 -0.99 -16.98 19.17
C HIS A 35 -2.50 -17.10 18.98
N ASP A 36 -2.97 -18.28 18.60
CA ASP A 36 -4.39 -18.61 18.57
C ASP A 36 -4.80 -19.30 19.89
N PRO A 37 -5.55 -18.63 20.78
CA PRO A 37 -5.94 -19.20 22.07
C PRO A 37 -6.99 -20.32 21.93
N MET A 38 -7.68 -20.44 20.79
CA MET A 38 -8.69 -21.48 20.57
C MET A 38 -8.05 -22.82 20.24
N THR A 39 -6.99 -22.80 19.43
CA THR A 39 -6.26 -24.01 19.03
C THR A 39 -5.01 -24.24 19.86
N MET A 40 -4.61 -23.27 20.70
CA MET A 40 -3.33 -23.25 21.42
C MET A 40 -2.15 -23.40 20.46
N THR A 41 -2.23 -22.78 19.28
CA THR A 41 -1.19 -22.85 18.25
C THR A 41 -0.57 -21.49 17.98
N ASP A 42 0.73 -21.50 17.71
CA ASP A 42 1.45 -20.33 17.22
C ASP A 42 1.59 -20.43 15.70
N SER A 43 1.35 -19.32 15.01
CA SER A 43 1.51 -19.17 13.56
C SER A 43 2.33 -17.92 13.23
N CYS A 44 2.96 -17.91 12.04
CA CYS A 44 3.74 -16.78 11.56
C CYS A 44 2.98 -16.04 10.45
N HIS A 45 2.72 -14.75 10.65
CA HIS A 45 2.01 -13.91 9.68
C HIS A 45 2.82 -12.68 9.28
N PRO A 46 2.57 -12.07 8.12
CA PRO A 46 3.22 -10.83 7.71
C PRO A 46 2.94 -9.71 8.72
N MET A 47 3.96 -8.92 9.08
CA MET A 47 3.81 -7.73 9.91
C MET A 47 2.87 -6.70 9.28
N SER A 48 2.85 -6.61 7.95
CA SER A 48 1.94 -5.71 7.22
C SER A 48 0.46 -6.03 7.47
N THR A 49 0.13 -7.31 7.64
CA THR A 49 -1.27 -7.77 7.81
C THR A 49 -1.68 -7.93 9.27
N GLY A 50 -0.72 -8.22 10.16
CA GLY A 50 -1.04 -8.57 11.54
C GLY A 50 -1.49 -10.02 11.70
N CYS A 51 -1.95 -10.36 12.90
CA CYS A 51 -2.55 -11.66 13.16
C CYS A 51 -3.95 -11.77 12.57
N PRO A 52 -4.33 -12.94 12.03
CA PRO A 52 -5.70 -13.19 11.63
C PRO A 52 -6.59 -13.18 12.87
N VAL A 53 -7.80 -12.64 12.72
CA VAL A 53 -8.85 -12.65 13.74
C VAL A 53 -10.05 -13.42 13.22
N THR A 54 -10.71 -14.16 14.10
CA THR A 54 -11.99 -14.80 13.82
C THR A 54 -13.08 -14.01 14.51
N CYS A 55 -14.00 -13.44 13.72
CA CYS A 55 -15.08 -12.61 14.24
C CYS A 55 -16.37 -13.40 14.45
N ALA A 56 -17.24 -12.87 15.31
CA ALA A 56 -18.56 -13.47 15.53
C ALA A 56 -19.45 -13.33 14.28
N ALA A 57 -20.54 -14.11 14.24
CA ALA A 57 -21.52 -13.98 13.16
C ALA A 57 -22.10 -12.56 13.13
N GLY A 58 -22.03 -11.91 11.96
CA GLY A 58 -22.49 -10.52 11.77
C GLY A 58 -21.42 -9.46 12.00
N GLU A 59 -20.21 -9.82 12.40
CA GLU A 59 -19.05 -8.92 12.45
C GLU A 59 -18.20 -9.05 11.19
N GLN A 60 -17.44 -8.00 10.89
CA GLN A 60 -16.46 -7.97 9.81
C GLN A 60 -15.04 -7.79 10.35
N VAL A 61 -14.08 -8.41 9.68
CA VAL A 61 -12.65 -8.24 9.95
C VAL A 61 -12.21 -6.92 9.36
N CYS A 62 -11.83 -5.99 10.23
CA CYS A 62 -11.20 -4.73 9.86
C CYS A 62 -9.68 -4.85 9.95
N HIS A 63 -9.00 -4.23 9.00
CA HIS A 63 -7.54 -4.26 8.92
C HIS A 63 -6.98 -2.85 9.02
N VAL A 64 -5.98 -2.68 9.90
CA VAL A 64 -5.15 -1.49 9.99
C VAL A 64 -3.76 -1.87 9.45
N PRO A 65 -3.32 -1.32 8.32
CA PRO A 65 -2.01 -1.60 7.76
C PRO A 65 -0.90 -1.03 8.65
N ALA A 66 0.30 -1.60 8.52
CA ALA A 66 1.50 -1.03 9.12
C ALA A 66 1.81 0.34 8.49
N THR A 67 2.04 1.35 9.31
CA THR A 67 2.39 2.71 8.86
C THR A 67 3.91 2.94 8.78
N CYS A 68 4.72 1.97 9.19
CA CYS A 68 6.17 2.02 9.16
C CYS A 68 6.79 0.63 9.09
N ASP A 69 8.06 0.53 8.68
CA ASP A 69 8.77 -0.76 8.52
C ASP A 69 8.91 -1.57 9.80
N THR A 70 8.90 -0.90 10.97
CA THR A 70 8.97 -1.54 12.29
C THR A 70 7.62 -1.67 12.96
N CYS A 71 6.57 -1.12 12.35
CA CYS A 71 5.20 -1.16 12.85
C CYS A 71 4.55 -2.48 12.39
N SER A 72 3.69 -3.03 13.24
CA SER A 72 2.82 -4.14 12.84
C SER A 72 1.43 -3.60 12.55
N GLY A 73 0.90 -3.97 11.38
CA GLY A 73 -0.53 -3.89 11.13
C GLY A 73 -1.26 -4.83 12.09
N TYR A 74 -2.55 -4.59 12.27
CA TYR A 74 -3.39 -5.46 13.09
C TYR A 74 -4.78 -5.55 12.50
N SER A 75 -5.45 -6.64 12.82
CA SER A 75 -6.84 -6.86 12.42
C SER A 75 -7.72 -6.92 13.67
N TYR A 76 -8.95 -6.43 13.57
CA TYR A 76 -9.91 -6.41 14.67
C TYR A 76 -11.33 -6.64 14.14
N CYS A 77 -12.23 -7.09 15.02
CA CYS A 77 -13.62 -7.32 14.66
C CYS A 77 -14.46 -6.07 14.92
N SER A 78 -15.36 -5.75 14.00
CA SER A 78 -16.28 -4.62 14.11
C SER A 78 -17.67 -5.05 13.66
N SER A 79 -18.69 -4.57 14.36
CA SER A 79 -20.10 -4.67 13.93
C SER A 79 -20.49 -3.56 12.94
N TYR A 80 -19.60 -2.59 12.72
CA TYR A 80 -19.75 -1.48 11.79
C TYR A 80 -18.77 -1.60 10.63
N SER A 81 -19.04 -0.83 9.56
CA SER A 81 -18.14 -0.70 8.42
C SER A 81 -16.74 -0.31 8.87
N CYS A 82 -15.73 -0.96 8.28
CA CYS A 82 -14.34 -0.72 8.63
C CYS A 82 -13.91 0.66 8.14
N PRO A 83 -13.23 1.45 8.99
CA PRO A 83 -12.55 2.64 8.50
C PRO A 83 -11.51 2.24 7.45
N VAL A 84 -11.35 3.09 6.45
CA VAL A 84 -10.37 2.92 5.38
C VAL A 84 -9.04 3.46 5.88
N TYR A 85 -7.98 2.66 5.74
CA TYR A 85 -6.62 3.06 6.04
C TYR A 85 -5.77 2.86 4.79
N CYS A 86 -5.17 3.95 4.32
CA CYS A 86 -4.29 3.92 3.16
C CYS A 86 -2.84 3.73 3.58
N SER A 87 -2.06 3.07 2.72
CA SER A 87 -0.62 2.96 2.91
C SER A 87 0.07 4.32 2.71
N ASN A 88 1.37 4.41 3.04
CA ASN A 88 2.13 5.65 2.88
C ASN A 88 2.25 6.13 1.43
N ASP A 89 2.13 5.22 0.46
CA ASP A 89 2.20 5.50 -0.98
C ASP A 89 0.83 5.75 -1.60
N GLU A 90 -0.22 5.79 -0.77
CA GLU A 90 -1.60 6.03 -1.17
C GLU A 90 -2.15 7.31 -0.54
N VAL A 91 -3.17 7.86 -1.19
CA VAL A 91 -3.98 8.99 -0.73
C VAL A 91 -5.40 8.50 -0.48
N MET A 92 -6.03 9.00 0.58
CA MET A 92 -7.42 8.72 0.90
C MET A 92 -8.32 9.63 0.08
N CYS A 93 -9.24 9.02 -0.65
CA CYS A 93 -10.17 9.67 -1.56
C CYS A 93 -11.60 9.45 -1.12
N HIS A 94 -12.30 10.55 -0.88
CA HIS A 94 -13.71 10.54 -0.50
C HIS A 94 -14.60 10.70 -1.74
N ASP A 95 -15.41 9.69 -2.03
CA ASP A 95 -16.45 9.78 -3.05
C ASP A 95 -17.74 10.34 -2.42
N SER A 96 -18.06 11.58 -2.77
CA SER A 96 -19.26 12.27 -2.26
C SER A 96 -20.58 11.72 -2.82
N THR A 97 -20.53 10.93 -3.89
CA THR A 97 -21.72 10.33 -4.51
C THR A 97 -22.14 9.05 -3.79
N THR A 98 -21.17 8.22 -3.40
CA THR A 98 -21.39 6.96 -2.67
C THR A 98 -21.23 7.13 -1.17
N MET A 99 -20.69 8.26 -0.69
CA MET A 99 -20.31 8.52 0.69
C MET A 99 -19.30 7.48 1.22
N THR A 100 -18.36 7.07 0.37
CA THR A 100 -17.34 6.07 0.71
C THR A 100 -15.93 6.59 0.53
N ASP A 101 -15.04 6.19 1.44
CA ASP A 101 -13.61 6.42 1.29
C ASP A 101 -12.93 5.28 0.53
N SER A 102 -11.86 5.60 -0.19
CA SER A 102 -11.06 4.65 -0.97
C SER A 102 -9.59 5.07 -0.97
N CYS A 103 -8.69 4.14 -1.22
CA CYS A 103 -7.26 4.43 -1.33
C CYS A 103 -6.84 4.40 -2.79
N HIS A 104 -6.07 5.40 -3.21
CA HIS A 104 -5.51 5.49 -4.55
C HIS A 104 -4.02 5.80 -4.47
N PRO A 105 -3.18 5.37 -5.42
CA PRO A 105 -1.77 5.73 -5.43
C PRO A 105 -1.57 7.24 -5.40
N LYS A 106 -0.65 7.75 -4.58
CA LYS A 106 -0.32 9.19 -4.54
C LYS A 106 0.04 9.75 -5.91
N SER A 107 0.75 8.97 -6.72
CA SER A 107 1.10 9.35 -8.09
C SER A 107 -0.11 9.53 -9.01
N ALA A 108 -1.21 8.80 -8.77
CA ALA A 108 -2.42 8.90 -9.55
C ALA A 108 -3.39 9.98 -9.00
N GLY A 109 -3.39 10.19 -7.68
CA GLY A 109 -4.35 11.06 -7.01
C GLY A 109 -5.77 10.48 -6.98
N CYS A 110 -6.70 11.26 -6.45
CA CYS A 110 -8.10 10.85 -6.36
C CYS A 110 -8.83 10.93 -7.70
N PRO A 111 -9.62 9.90 -8.07
CA PRO A 111 -10.39 9.93 -9.31
C PRO A 111 -11.44 11.04 -9.26
N VAL A 112 -11.69 11.67 -10.41
CA VAL A 112 -12.74 12.69 -10.58
C VAL A 112 -13.69 12.27 -11.70
N THR A 113 -14.96 12.59 -11.52
CA THR A 113 -15.97 12.43 -12.58
C THR A 113 -16.28 13.80 -13.16
N CYS A 114 -16.03 13.98 -14.46
CA CYS A 114 -16.24 15.25 -15.13
C CYS A 114 -17.55 15.30 -15.91
N PRO A 115 -18.15 16.49 -16.07
CA PRO A 115 -19.27 16.70 -16.96
C PRO A 115 -18.97 16.25 -18.40
N ALA A 116 -20.02 15.93 -19.15
CA ALA A 116 -19.87 15.59 -20.55
C ALA A 116 -19.25 16.77 -21.34
N GLY A 117 -18.16 16.49 -22.06
CA GLY A 117 -17.42 17.49 -22.83
C GLY A 117 -16.21 18.11 -22.11
N ASP A 118 -16.10 17.91 -20.79
CA ASP A 118 -14.90 18.29 -20.04
C ASP A 118 -13.81 17.21 -20.12
N HIS A 119 -12.58 17.62 -19.85
CA HIS A 119 -11.38 16.79 -19.86
C HIS A 119 -11.01 16.46 -18.41
N VAL A 120 -10.70 15.18 -18.16
CA VAL A 120 -10.09 14.76 -16.90
C VAL A 120 -8.60 15.04 -17.00
N CYS A 121 -8.15 16.07 -16.27
CA CYS A 121 -6.77 16.48 -16.23
C CYS A 121 -6.07 15.96 -14.99
N HIS A 122 -4.76 15.76 -15.12
CA HIS A 122 -3.91 15.19 -14.09
C HIS A 122 -2.64 16.03 -13.94
N SER A 123 -2.27 16.31 -12.69
CA SER A 123 -0.99 16.90 -12.33
C SER A 123 -0.23 15.85 -11.53
N PRO A 124 0.95 15.42 -12.01
CA PRO A 124 1.82 14.56 -11.22
C PRO A 124 2.21 15.23 -9.89
N PRO A 125 2.57 14.45 -8.87
CA PRO A 125 3.10 14.99 -7.63
C PRO A 125 4.43 15.74 -7.89
N SER A 126 4.57 16.92 -7.30
CA SER A 126 5.78 17.76 -7.44
C SER A 126 6.92 17.37 -6.50
N CYS A 127 6.67 16.46 -5.57
CA CYS A 127 7.64 15.96 -4.60
C CYS A 127 7.31 14.52 -4.19
N GLU A 128 8.27 13.82 -3.59
CA GLU A 128 8.12 12.42 -3.17
C GLU A 128 6.98 12.21 -2.17
N THR A 129 6.71 13.20 -1.32
CA THR A 129 5.64 13.15 -0.31
C THR A 129 4.37 13.86 -0.74
N CYS A 130 4.36 14.44 -1.95
CA CYS A 130 3.23 15.17 -2.48
C CYS A 130 2.27 14.20 -3.19
N ASP A 131 1.01 14.59 -3.28
CA ASP A 131 0.01 13.83 -4.01
C ASP A 131 -0.20 14.46 -5.39
N GLY A 132 -0.33 13.61 -6.40
CA GLY A 132 -0.94 13.99 -7.66
C GLY A 132 -2.42 14.30 -7.43
N TYR A 133 -3.00 15.10 -8.31
CA TYR A 133 -4.42 15.40 -8.24
C TYR A 133 -5.03 15.48 -9.63
N ASN A 134 -6.31 15.14 -9.68
CA ASN A 134 -7.10 15.19 -10.90
C ASN A 134 -8.15 16.31 -10.78
N TRP A 135 -8.49 16.94 -11.91
CA TRP A 135 -9.53 17.96 -11.98
C TRP A 135 -10.22 17.94 -13.35
N CYS A 136 -11.35 18.62 -13.42
CA CYS A 136 -12.09 18.80 -14.67
C CYS A 136 -11.74 20.13 -15.31
N ALA A 137 -11.45 20.12 -16.61
CA ALA A 137 -11.23 21.34 -17.38
C ALA A 137 -12.07 21.33 -18.66
N SER A 138 -12.65 22.48 -19.01
CA SER A 138 -13.36 22.67 -20.27
C SER A 138 -12.44 22.85 -21.48
N TYR A 139 -11.12 22.90 -21.23
CA TYR A 139 -10.06 23.06 -22.21
C TYR A 139 -9.07 21.89 -22.11
N PRO A 140 -8.24 21.65 -23.15
CA PRO A 140 -7.23 20.60 -23.13
C PRO A 140 -6.33 20.69 -21.90
N CYS A 141 -5.98 19.54 -21.33
CA CYS A 141 -5.18 19.49 -20.12
C CYS A 141 -3.78 20.07 -20.33
N PRO A 142 -3.24 20.80 -19.35
CA PRO A 142 -1.85 21.23 -19.41
C PRO A 142 -0.93 20.02 -19.44
N VAL A 143 0.17 20.17 -20.17
CA VAL A 143 1.19 19.13 -20.32
C VAL A 143 2.20 19.26 -19.18
N TYR A 144 2.39 18.16 -18.44
CA TYR A 144 3.43 18.04 -17.41
C TYR A 144 4.50 17.08 -17.91
N CYS A 145 5.71 17.60 -18.10
CA CYS A 145 6.85 16.81 -18.54
C CYS A 145 7.67 16.29 -17.35
N ALA A 146 8.45 15.24 -17.59
CA ALA A 146 9.41 14.75 -16.61
C ALA A 146 10.49 15.81 -16.30
N ALA A 147 11.22 15.62 -15.21
CA ALA A 147 12.22 16.59 -14.75
C ALA A 147 13.39 16.79 -15.75
N ASP A 148 13.62 15.83 -16.64
CA ASP A 148 14.64 15.85 -17.70
C ASP A 148 14.08 16.20 -19.09
N GLU A 149 12.84 16.67 -19.15
CA GLU A 149 12.14 17.06 -20.36
C GLU A 149 11.78 18.55 -20.36
N ILE A 150 11.62 19.11 -21.55
CA ILE A 150 11.16 20.48 -21.78
C ILE A 150 9.82 20.47 -22.52
N VAL A 151 8.95 21.41 -22.14
CA VAL A 151 7.69 21.66 -22.85
C VAL A 151 8.00 22.43 -24.12
N CYS A 152 7.57 21.89 -25.26
CA CYS A 152 7.71 22.48 -26.58
C CYS A 152 6.34 22.81 -27.15
N HIS A 153 6.15 24.08 -27.51
CA HIS A 153 4.91 24.56 -28.11
C HIS A 153 5.00 24.47 -29.63
N ASP A 154 4.08 23.76 -30.27
CA ASP A 154 3.90 23.76 -31.72
C ASP A 154 2.85 24.83 -32.11
N PRO A 155 3.28 25.94 -32.73
CA PRO A 155 2.37 27.02 -33.13
C PRO A 155 1.43 26.63 -34.28
N MET A 156 1.72 25.54 -35.02
CA MET A 156 0.89 25.07 -36.13
C MET A 156 -0.32 24.28 -35.63
N THR A 157 -0.13 23.46 -34.59
CA THR A 157 -1.19 22.64 -34.01
C THR A 157 -1.78 23.24 -32.73
N MET A 158 -1.16 24.28 -32.17
CA MET A 158 -1.49 24.86 -30.87
C MET A 158 -1.43 23.80 -29.75
N THR A 159 -0.45 22.90 -29.84
CA THR A 159 -0.25 21.83 -28.85
C THR A 159 1.10 21.94 -28.16
N ASP A 160 1.13 21.51 -26.91
CA ASP A 160 2.37 21.39 -26.13
C ASP A 160 2.80 19.90 -26.12
N THR A 161 4.08 19.63 -26.27
CA THR A 161 4.66 18.27 -26.20
C THR A 161 5.91 18.25 -25.34
N CYS A 162 6.18 17.10 -24.70
CA CYS A 162 7.41 16.89 -23.95
C CYS A 162 8.51 16.35 -24.87
N HIS A 163 9.70 16.96 -24.76
CA HIS A 163 10.90 16.48 -25.44
C HIS A 163 12.06 16.41 -24.45
N PRO A 164 13.01 15.47 -24.59
CA PRO A 164 14.19 15.44 -23.74
C PRO A 164 14.94 16.78 -23.82
N MET A 165 15.36 17.32 -22.66
CA MET A 165 16.13 18.56 -22.61
C MET A 165 17.42 18.49 -23.44
N SER A 166 18.00 17.29 -23.57
CA SER A 166 19.20 17.04 -24.37
C SER A 166 19.00 17.25 -25.88
N SER A 167 17.78 17.04 -26.38
CA SER A 167 17.40 17.27 -27.78
C SER A 167 16.82 18.65 -28.03
N GLY A 168 16.27 19.31 -27.01
CA GLY A 168 15.54 20.56 -27.16
C GLY A 168 14.22 20.38 -27.93
N CYS A 169 13.61 21.49 -28.34
CA CYS A 169 12.38 21.46 -29.11
C CYS A 169 12.63 21.23 -30.60
N PRO A 170 11.80 20.42 -31.27
CA PRO A 170 11.87 20.26 -32.72
C PRO A 170 11.60 21.60 -33.41
N VAL A 171 12.36 21.89 -34.47
CA VAL A 171 12.26 23.09 -35.31
C VAL A 171 11.59 22.80 -36.65
#